data_AF-A0A8T2BUT7-F1
#
_entry.id   AF-A0A8T2BUT7-F1
#
_cell.length_a   1.000
_cell.length_b   1.000
_cell.length_c   1.000
_cell.angle_alpha   90.00
_cell.angle_beta   90.00
_cell.angle_gamma   90.00
#
_symmetry.space_group_name_H-M   'P 1'
#
loop_
_entity.id
_entity.type
_entity.pdbx_description
1 polymer ?
#
loop_
_entity_poly.entity_id
_entity_poly.type
_entity_poly.pdbx_seq_one_letter_code
_entity_poly.pdbx_strand_id
1 'polypeptide(L)'
;MDISSLLTSAGINIAICIVLVSLYSILRKQPANYCVYFGRMLSNGRVKRHDPRWYERFAPSPSWLVKAWETTEDEMLAAAGLDAVVFIRMVICSIRIFSIVAVVCIAFVLPVNYYGQKRAHKEVHLESLGIFTIENLNQRSRWLWVHCLSLYIISSAACALLYFEYKNIAKRRLAHITGSASKQSHFTVLIRAIPQSPDQSYSETVSKYFTNYYAPSYVSHLMVYRDGFIHRLMARNKFFS
;
A
#
# COMPACT_ATOMS: atom_id res chain seq x y z
N MET A 1 -10.29 -2.38 -30.67
CA MET A 1 -9.91 -3.45 -29.73
C MET A 1 -11.15 -4.28 -29.50
N ASP A 2 -11.08 -5.57 -29.79
CA ASP A 2 -12.26 -6.42 -29.84
C ASP A 2 -12.59 -6.92 -28.43
N ILE A 3 -13.88 -6.96 -28.10
CA ILE A 3 -14.38 -7.42 -26.79
C ILE A 3 -13.89 -8.85 -26.51
N SER A 4 -13.80 -9.68 -27.55
CA SER A 4 -13.26 -11.05 -27.50
C SER A 4 -11.80 -11.10 -27.03
N SER A 5 -10.95 -10.19 -27.52
CA SER A 5 -9.53 -10.11 -27.12
C SER A 5 -9.36 -9.70 -25.65
N LEU A 6 -10.22 -8.80 -25.16
CA LEU A 6 -10.23 -8.41 -23.76
C LEU A 6 -10.74 -9.54 -22.85
N LEU A 7 -11.81 -10.22 -23.26
CA LEU A 7 -12.39 -11.33 -22.50
C LEU A 7 -11.43 -12.52 -22.40
N THR A 8 -10.74 -12.87 -23.49
CA THR A 8 -9.74 -13.94 -23.50
C THR A 8 -8.55 -13.61 -22.60
N SER A 9 -8.01 -12.38 -22.68
CA SER A 9 -6.94 -11.92 -21.79
C SER A 9 -7.37 -11.92 -20.31
N ALA A 10 -8.57 -11.42 -20.01
CA ALA A 10 -9.12 -11.44 -18.65
C ALA A 10 -9.28 -12.87 -18.14
N GLY A 11 -9.82 -13.78 -18.97
CA GLY A 11 -9.98 -15.19 -18.63
C GLY A 11 -8.65 -15.87 -18.29
N ILE A 12 -7.61 -15.65 -19.10
CA ILE A 12 -6.27 -16.21 -18.85
C ILE A 12 -5.69 -15.66 -17.53
N ASN A 13 -5.77 -14.36 -17.30
CA ASN A 13 -5.25 -13.75 -16.07
C ASN A 13 -6.00 -14.23 -14.82
N ILE A 14 -7.34 -14.38 -14.90
CA ILE A 14 -8.15 -14.94 -13.81
C ILE A 14 -7.76 -16.39 -13.55
N ALA A 15 -7.57 -17.20 -14.59
CA ALA A 15 -7.14 -18.60 -14.45
C ALA A 15 -5.77 -18.72 -13.76
N ILE A 16 -4.79 -17.91 -14.20
CA ILE A 16 -3.47 -17.85 -13.56
C ILE A 16 -3.60 -17.43 -12.09
N CYS A 17 -4.42 -16.43 -11.79
CA CYS A 17 -4.66 -15.98 -10.41
C CYS A 17 -5.23 -17.11 -9.54
N ILE A 18 -6.22 -17.86 -10.03
CA ILE A 18 -6.80 -19.01 -9.32
C ILE A 18 -5.73 -20.08 -9.06
N VAL A 19 -4.88 -20.38 -10.04
CA VAL A 19 -3.78 -21.34 -9.88
C VAL A 19 -2.79 -20.87 -8.81
N LEU A 20 -2.36 -19.60 -8.85
CA LEU A 20 -1.43 -19.03 -7.88
C LEU A 20 -2.02 -18.97 -6.46
N VAL A 21 -3.29 -18.58 -6.32
CA VAL A 21 -4.01 -18.55 -5.03
C VAL A 21 -4.16 -19.95 -4.46
N SER A 22 -4.43 -20.94 -5.32
CA SER A 22 -4.52 -22.35 -4.92
C SER A 22 -3.16 -22.88 -4.47
N LEU A 23 -2.11 -22.60 -5.25
CA LEU A 23 -0.73 -22.95 -4.93
C LEU A 23 -0.30 -22.32 -3.60
N TYR A 24 -0.51 -21.03 -3.41
CA TYR A 24 -0.28 -20.33 -2.15
C TYR A 24 -1.01 -20.99 -0.98
N SER A 25 -2.28 -21.35 -1.17
CA SER A 25 -3.12 -21.99 -0.16
C SER A 25 -2.59 -23.36 0.29
N ILE A 26 -1.91 -24.08 -0.60
CA ILE A 26 -1.26 -25.37 -0.32
C ILE A 26 0.12 -25.13 0.32
N LEU A 27 0.96 -24.27 -0.27
CA LEU A 27 2.33 -24.02 0.19
C LEU A 27 2.38 -23.48 1.61
N ARG A 28 1.44 -22.59 1.99
CA ARG A 28 1.36 -22.04 3.35
C ARG A 28 1.04 -23.08 4.43
N LYS A 29 0.43 -24.21 4.05
CA LYS A 29 0.11 -25.32 4.96
C LYS A 29 1.28 -26.30 5.11
N GLN A 30 2.27 -26.26 4.23
CA GLN A 30 3.45 -27.15 4.28
C GLN A 30 4.40 -26.79 5.42
N PRO A 31 4.99 -27.78 6.12
CA PRO A 31 5.73 -27.52 7.36
C PRO A 31 7.09 -26.91 7.06
N ALA A 32 7.69 -27.33 5.93
CA ALA A 32 8.95 -26.82 5.41
C ALA A 32 8.90 -25.30 5.15
N ASN A 33 7.75 -24.78 4.70
CA ASN A 33 7.59 -23.37 4.34
C ASN A 33 7.07 -22.51 5.50
N TYR A 34 6.82 -23.09 6.67
CA TYR A 34 6.22 -22.38 7.80
C TYR A 34 7.10 -21.21 8.27
N CYS A 35 8.42 -21.38 8.25
CA CYS A 35 9.37 -20.33 8.60
C CYS A 35 9.28 -19.11 7.64
N VAL A 36 9.01 -19.36 6.35
CA VAL A 36 8.91 -18.30 5.33
C VAL A 36 7.62 -17.51 5.49
N TYR A 37 6.47 -18.19 5.59
CA TYR A 37 5.17 -17.52 5.64
C TYR A 37 4.82 -16.95 7.02
N PHE A 38 5.34 -17.54 8.11
CA PHE A 38 5.01 -17.15 9.49
C PHE A 38 6.23 -16.69 10.29
N GLY A 39 7.33 -16.27 9.63
CA GLY A 39 8.57 -15.86 10.28
C GLY A 39 8.40 -14.82 11.40
N ARG A 40 7.59 -13.78 11.16
CA ARG A 40 7.28 -12.75 12.18
C ARG A 40 6.43 -13.28 13.34
N MET A 41 5.57 -14.26 13.09
CA MET A 41 4.74 -14.85 14.12
C MET A 41 5.56 -15.81 15.00
N LEU A 42 6.53 -16.49 14.40
CA LEU A 42 7.55 -17.31 15.08
C LEU A 42 8.47 -16.46 15.95
N SER A 43 8.98 -15.33 15.43
CA SER A 43 9.84 -14.43 16.22
C SER A 43 9.13 -13.85 17.45
N ASN A 44 7.82 -13.63 17.34
CA ASN A 44 7.00 -13.09 18.42
C ASN A 44 6.49 -14.17 19.39
N GLY A 45 6.83 -15.44 19.19
CA GLY A 45 6.42 -16.55 20.06
C GLY A 45 4.90 -16.83 20.07
N ARG A 46 4.12 -16.28 19.13
CA ARG A 46 2.64 -16.32 19.15
C ARG A 46 2.03 -17.55 18.49
N VAL A 47 2.77 -18.65 18.34
CA VAL A 47 2.30 -19.81 17.57
C VAL A 47 1.77 -20.90 18.50
N LYS A 48 0.44 -21.06 18.57
CA LYS A 48 -0.18 -22.36 18.90
C LYS A 48 -0.14 -23.22 17.63
N ARG A 49 0.61 -24.32 17.65
CA ARG A 49 0.56 -25.34 16.59
C ARG A 49 -0.85 -25.92 16.55
N HIS A 50 -1.60 -25.56 15.53
CA HIS A 50 -2.76 -26.32 15.12
C HIS A 50 -2.34 -27.04 13.85
N ASP A 51 -1.94 -28.30 13.98
CA ASP A 51 -1.54 -29.12 12.84
C ASP A 51 -2.83 -29.62 12.15
N PRO A 52 -3.19 -29.08 10.97
CA PRO A 52 -4.34 -29.57 10.23
C PRO A 52 -4.11 -31.03 9.82
N ARG A 53 -5.19 -31.80 9.67
CA ARG A 53 -5.10 -33.20 9.25
C ARG A 53 -4.39 -33.31 7.89
N TRP A 54 -3.67 -34.40 7.66
CA TRP A 54 -2.75 -34.55 6.51
C TRP A 54 -3.42 -34.31 5.14
N TYR A 55 -4.70 -34.66 4.99
CA TYR A 55 -5.48 -34.46 3.76
C TYR A 55 -5.96 -33.01 3.56
N GLU A 56 -6.23 -32.27 4.64
CA GLU A 56 -6.60 -30.85 4.58
C GLU A 56 -5.43 -29.95 4.15
N ARG A 57 -4.22 -30.51 4.15
CA ARG A 57 -2.99 -29.83 3.75
C ARG A 57 -2.91 -29.57 2.24
N PHE A 58 -3.46 -30.47 1.44
CA PHE A 58 -3.41 -30.39 -0.02
C PHE A 58 -4.68 -29.76 -0.62
N ALA A 59 -5.75 -29.63 0.15
CA ALA A 59 -6.95 -28.94 -0.27
C ALA A 59 -6.74 -27.41 -0.22
N PRO A 60 -6.93 -26.67 -1.34
CA PRO A 60 -6.95 -25.22 -1.31
C PRO A 60 -8.15 -24.76 -0.47
N SER A 61 -7.92 -23.94 0.55
CA SER A 61 -8.98 -23.45 1.45
C SER A 61 -8.97 -21.92 1.49
N PRO A 62 -10.12 -21.25 1.22
CA PRO A 62 -10.23 -19.79 1.28
C PRO A 62 -10.26 -19.24 2.71
N SER A 63 -10.15 -20.09 3.74
CA SER A 63 -10.23 -19.71 5.15
C SER A 63 -9.24 -18.61 5.56
N TRP A 64 -8.08 -18.52 4.90
CA TRP A 64 -7.12 -17.45 5.17
C TRP A 64 -7.57 -16.10 4.64
N LEU A 65 -8.32 -16.09 3.53
CA LEU A 65 -8.87 -14.88 2.96
C LEU A 65 -9.99 -14.34 3.84
N VAL A 66 -10.87 -15.23 4.32
CA VAL A 66 -11.92 -14.88 5.31
C VAL A 66 -11.28 -14.31 6.57
N LYS A 67 -10.26 -14.99 7.12
CA LYS A 67 -9.55 -14.52 8.30
C LYS A 67 -8.86 -13.16 8.08
N ALA A 68 -8.28 -12.94 6.91
CA ALA A 68 -7.68 -11.66 6.55
C ALA A 68 -8.73 -10.55 6.43
N TRP A 69 -9.94 -10.87 5.98
CA TRP A 69 -11.06 -9.94 5.88
C TRP A 69 -11.68 -9.60 7.24
N GLU A 70 -11.74 -10.56 8.15
CA GLU A 70 -12.25 -10.37 9.53
C GLU A 70 -11.25 -9.64 10.45
N THR A 71 -9.99 -9.52 10.05
CA THR A 71 -8.94 -8.90 10.87
C THR A 71 -9.30 -7.43 11.14
N THR A 72 -9.39 -7.07 12.41
CA THR A 72 -9.73 -5.70 12.81
C THR A 72 -8.52 -4.77 12.72
N GLU A 73 -8.77 -3.46 12.60
CA GLU A 73 -7.69 -2.47 12.54
C GLU A 73 -6.81 -2.48 13.79
N ASP A 74 -7.39 -2.75 14.97
CA ASP A 74 -6.65 -2.81 16.23
C ASP A 74 -5.73 -4.04 16.29
N GLU A 75 -6.19 -5.18 15.78
CA GLU A 75 -5.36 -6.38 15.60
C GLU A 75 -4.21 -6.11 14.60
N MET A 76 -4.49 -5.40 13.51
CA MET A 76 -3.46 -4.99 12.55
C MET A 76 -2.44 -4.02 13.15
N LEU A 77 -2.89 -3.04 13.95
CA LEU A 77 -2.01 -2.12 14.67
C LEU A 77 -1.08 -2.89 15.61
N ALA A 78 -1.61 -3.85 16.37
CA ALA A 78 -0.84 -4.65 17.30
C ALA A 78 0.12 -5.63 16.62
N ALA A 79 -0.26 -6.18 15.46
CA ALA A 79 0.54 -7.18 14.75
C ALA A 79 1.59 -6.56 13.82
N ALA A 80 1.19 -5.58 13.01
CA ALA A 80 1.98 -5.02 11.91
C ALA A 80 2.50 -3.60 12.18
N GLY A 81 1.77 -2.81 12.98
CA GLY A 81 2.09 -1.42 13.33
C GLY A 81 1.24 -0.40 12.58
N LEU A 82 1.43 0.89 12.91
CA LEU A 82 0.65 2.00 12.32
C LEU A 82 0.82 2.11 10.80
N ASP A 83 2.04 1.93 10.30
CA ASP A 83 2.35 2.08 8.87
C ASP A 83 1.56 1.11 7.98
N ALA A 84 1.48 -0.16 8.40
CA ALA A 84 0.70 -1.18 7.69
C ALA A 84 -0.81 -0.85 7.65
N VAL A 85 -1.35 -0.29 8.74
CA VAL A 85 -2.75 0.12 8.80
C VAL A 85 -3.02 1.31 7.89
N VAL A 86 -2.11 2.28 7.83
CA VAL A 86 -2.20 3.41 6.89
C VAL A 86 -2.14 2.93 5.45
N PHE A 87 -1.25 1.98 5.13
CA PHE A 87 -1.16 1.39 3.80
C PHE A 87 -2.45 0.69 3.36
N ILE A 88 -3.04 -0.16 4.22
CA ILE A 88 -4.29 -0.85 3.89
C ILE A 88 -5.46 0.14 3.77
N ARG A 89 -5.51 1.17 4.62
CA ARG A 89 -6.48 2.26 4.49
C ARG A 89 -6.35 3.03 3.18
N MET A 90 -5.12 3.26 2.70
CA MET A 90 -4.88 3.85 1.39
C MET A 90 -5.50 2.99 0.27
N VAL A 91 -5.30 1.67 0.30
CA VAL A 91 -5.90 0.74 -0.67
C VAL A 91 -7.43 0.77 -0.60
N ILE A 92 -8.02 0.73 0.60
CA ILE A 92 -9.48 0.82 0.79
C ILE A 92 -10.02 2.17 0.27
N CYS A 93 -9.31 3.27 0.53
CA CYS A 93 -9.67 4.60 0.04
C CYS A 93 -9.67 4.63 -1.49
N SER A 94 -8.64 4.06 -2.13
CA SER A 94 -8.60 3.94 -3.60
C SER A 94 -9.78 3.15 -4.14
N ILE A 95 -10.11 1.98 -3.55
CA ILE A 95 -11.28 1.18 -3.96
C ILE A 95 -12.58 1.99 -3.83
N ARG A 96 -12.75 2.76 -2.75
CA ARG A 96 -13.93 3.63 -2.57
C ARG A 96 -14.01 4.71 -3.64
N ILE A 97 -12.91 5.39 -3.95
CA ILE A 97 -12.88 6.41 -5.02
C ILE A 97 -13.21 5.76 -6.37
N PHE A 98 -12.57 4.65 -6.70
CA PHE A 98 -12.83 3.93 -7.96
C PHE A 98 -14.25 3.38 -8.05
N SER A 99 -14.89 2.99 -6.94
CA SER A 99 -16.30 2.59 -6.95
C SER A 99 -17.23 3.75 -7.32
N ILE A 100 -16.98 4.96 -6.82
CA ILE A 100 -17.76 6.16 -7.19
C ILE A 100 -17.54 6.48 -8.68
N VAL A 101 -16.28 6.45 -9.12
CA VAL A 101 -15.94 6.62 -10.54
C VAL A 101 -16.69 5.61 -11.40
N ALA A 102 -16.68 4.33 -11.01
CA ALA A 102 -17.36 3.26 -11.75
C ALA A 102 -18.87 3.51 -11.82
N VAL A 103 -19.52 3.86 -10.71
CA VAL A 103 -20.97 4.16 -10.70
C VAL A 103 -21.29 5.35 -11.60
N VAL A 104 -20.55 6.46 -11.49
CA VAL A 104 -20.78 7.65 -12.32
C VAL A 104 -20.52 7.36 -13.79
N CYS A 105 -19.45 6.63 -14.11
CA CYS A 105 -19.13 6.27 -15.48
C CYS A 105 -20.17 5.34 -16.08
N ILE A 106 -20.63 4.31 -15.36
CA ILE A 106 -21.64 3.37 -15.85
C ILE A 106 -23.00 4.04 -15.99
N ALA A 107 -23.37 4.93 -15.06
CA ALA A 107 -24.68 5.58 -15.06
C ALA A 107 -24.80 6.74 -16.07
N PHE A 108 -23.73 7.51 -16.28
CA PHE A 108 -23.79 8.74 -17.09
C PHE A 108 -22.90 8.69 -18.33
N VAL A 109 -21.61 8.36 -18.18
CA VAL A 109 -20.64 8.42 -19.28
C VAL A 109 -20.91 7.34 -20.32
N LEU A 110 -21.20 6.12 -19.89
CA LEU A 110 -21.39 4.97 -20.75
C LEU A 110 -22.66 5.10 -21.63
N PRO A 111 -23.85 5.48 -21.10
CA PRO A 111 -25.02 5.67 -21.94
C PRO A 111 -24.86 6.84 -22.92
N VAL A 112 -24.23 7.93 -22.48
CA VAL A 112 -23.98 9.09 -23.35
C VAL A 112 -23.08 8.72 -24.52
N ASN A 113 -22.02 7.93 -24.28
CA ASN A 113 -21.16 7.45 -25.35
C ASN A 113 -21.91 6.50 -26.28
N TYR A 114 -22.73 5.58 -25.75
CA TYR A 114 -23.47 4.61 -26.57
C TYR A 114 -24.49 5.28 -27.52
N TYR A 115 -25.26 6.26 -27.03
CA TYR A 115 -26.28 6.96 -27.83
C TYR A 115 -25.74 8.15 -28.65
N GLY A 116 -24.41 8.30 -28.75
CA GLY A 116 -23.75 9.44 -29.40
C GLY A 116 -24.01 9.59 -30.91
N GLN A 117 -24.25 8.49 -31.62
CA GLN A 117 -24.56 8.46 -33.06
C GLN A 117 -25.80 7.60 -33.36
N LYS A 118 -26.64 8.06 -34.29
CA LYS A 118 -27.76 7.27 -34.85
C LYS A 118 -27.21 6.25 -35.86
N ARG A 119 -26.67 5.12 -35.39
CA ARG A 119 -26.34 3.97 -36.25
C ARG A 119 -27.37 2.85 -36.03
N ALA A 120 -27.61 2.04 -37.06
CA ALA A 120 -28.31 0.77 -36.88
C ALA A 120 -27.38 -0.16 -36.09
N HIS A 121 -27.59 -0.24 -34.78
CA HIS A 121 -26.81 -1.08 -33.88
C HIS A 121 -26.89 -2.54 -34.35
N LYS A 122 -25.74 -3.15 -34.63
CA LYS A 122 -25.64 -4.60 -34.82
C LYS A 122 -25.49 -5.25 -33.44
N GLU A 123 -25.67 -6.57 -33.37
CA GLU A 123 -25.56 -7.32 -32.12
C GLU A 123 -24.31 -6.96 -31.32
N VAL A 124 -24.48 -6.75 -30.01
CA VAL A 124 -23.49 -6.24 -29.04
C VAL A 124 -22.15 -7.02 -29.06
N HIS A 125 -22.17 -8.30 -29.47
CA HIS A 125 -20.99 -9.16 -29.55
C HIS A 125 -20.03 -8.83 -30.71
N LEU A 126 -20.48 -8.10 -31.73
CA LEU A 126 -19.68 -7.74 -32.92
C LEU A 126 -19.21 -6.28 -32.90
N GLU A 127 -19.56 -5.53 -31.86
CA GLU A 127 -19.26 -4.11 -31.74
C GLU A 127 -17.86 -3.86 -31.11
N SER A 128 -17.10 -2.95 -31.71
CA SER A 128 -15.78 -2.54 -31.21
C SER A 128 -15.92 -1.65 -29.98
N LEU A 129 -14.99 -1.77 -29.01
CA LEU A 129 -14.97 -0.96 -27.78
C LEU A 129 -14.98 0.56 -28.02
N GLY A 130 -14.65 1.02 -29.25
CA GLY A 130 -14.72 2.42 -29.64
C GLY A 130 -16.12 3.06 -29.49
N ILE A 131 -17.20 2.27 -29.53
CA ILE A 131 -18.58 2.77 -29.38
C ILE A 131 -18.86 3.29 -27.96
N PHE A 132 -18.13 2.81 -26.96
CA PHE A 132 -18.23 3.27 -25.56
C PHE A 132 -17.28 4.43 -25.24
N THR A 133 -16.61 4.99 -26.24
CA THR A 133 -15.64 6.08 -26.08
C THR A 133 -16.14 7.39 -26.67
N ILE A 134 -15.43 8.48 -26.37
CA ILE A 134 -15.70 9.82 -26.90
C ILE A 134 -15.63 9.85 -28.44
N GLU A 135 -14.96 8.89 -29.07
CA GLU A 135 -14.92 8.76 -30.54
C GLU A 135 -16.30 8.53 -31.16
N ASN A 136 -17.27 7.99 -30.40
CA ASN A 136 -18.64 7.81 -30.87
C ASN A 136 -19.48 9.11 -30.81
N LEU A 137 -18.93 10.22 -30.31
CA LEU A 137 -19.61 11.51 -30.25
C LEU A 137 -19.29 12.36 -31.49
N ASN A 138 -20.32 12.96 -32.07
CA ASN A 138 -20.13 13.94 -33.14
C ASN A 138 -19.38 15.19 -32.61
N GLN A 139 -18.46 15.74 -33.42
CA GLN A 139 -17.57 16.87 -33.07
C GLN A 139 -18.27 18.15 -32.54
N ARG A 140 -19.60 18.28 -32.71
CA ARG A 140 -20.41 19.43 -32.22
C ARG A 140 -21.59 19.00 -31.36
N SER A 141 -21.41 17.92 -30.60
CA SER A 141 -22.46 17.30 -29.79
C SER A 141 -22.69 18.03 -28.46
N ARG A 142 -23.95 18.34 -28.13
CA ARG A 142 -24.35 18.94 -26.83
C ARG A 142 -24.07 18.02 -25.63
N TRP A 143 -23.79 16.74 -25.88
CA TRP A 143 -23.59 15.71 -24.87
C TRP A 143 -22.23 15.79 -24.16
N LEU A 144 -21.24 16.52 -24.72
CA LEU A 144 -19.92 16.71 -24.10
C LEU A 144 -19.99 17.37 -22.71
N TRP A 145 -21.00 18.21 -22.45
CA TRP A 145 -21.18 18.83 -21.15
C TRP A 145 -21.46 17.80 -20.04
N VAL A 146 -22.05 16.65 -20.36
CA VAL A 146 -22.25 15.57 -19.38
C VAL A 146 -20.90 14.99 -18.92
N HIS A 147 -19.93 14.84 -19.82
CA HIS A 147 -18.57 14.42 -19.45
C HIS A 147 -17.89 15.43 -18.52
N CYS A 148 -18.01 16.73 -18.83
CA CYS A 148 -17.49 17.78 -17.96
C CYS A 148 -18.15 17.74 -16.58
N LEU A 149 -19.48 17.62 -16.52
CA LEU A 149 -20.23 17.53 -15.28
C LEU A 149 -19.84 16.29 -14.47
N SER A 150 -19.76 15.11 -15.10
CA SER A 150 -19.30 13.88 -14.47
C SER A 150 -17.88 14.02 -13.91
N LEU A 151 -16.97 14.68 -14.63
CA LEU A 151 -15.61 14.94 -14.17
C LEU A 151 -15.59 15.82 -12.91
N TYR A 152 -16.40 16.88 -12.85
CA TYR A 152 -16.53 17.71 -11.66
C TYR A 152 -17.12 16.94 -10.47
N ILE A 153 -18.14 16.11 -10.68
CA ILE A 153 -18.73 15.25 -9.64
C ILE A 153 -17.70 14.25 -9.11
N ILE A 154 -16.99 13.56 -10.00
CA ILE A 154 -15.94 12.61 -9.62
C ILE A 154 -14.82 13.31 -8.84
N SER A 155 -14.33 14.45 -9.34
CA SER A 155 -13.21 15.17 -8.74
C SER A 155 -13.59 15.71 -7.35
N SER A 156 -14.78 16.31 -7.22
CA SER A 156 -15.27 16.79 -5.93
C SER A 156 -15.47 15.66 -4.92
N ALA A 157 -16.06 14.53 -5.33
CA ALA A 157 -16.24 13.36 -4.47
C ALA A 157 -14.89 12.75 -4.04
N ALA A 158 -13.93 12.65 -4.97
CA ALA A 158 -12.58 12.17 -4.67
C ALA A 158 -11.85 13.09 -3.68
N CYS A 159 -11.88 14.42 -3.90
CA CYS A 159 -11.29 15.40 -2.98
C CYS A 159 -11.93 15.33 -1.59
N ALA A 160 -13.27 15.19 -1.50
CA ALA A 160 -13.97 15.05 -0.23
C ALA A 160 -13.53 13.78 0.52
N LEU A 161 -13.52 12.61 -0.15
CA LEU A 161 -13.07 11.36 0.44
C LEU A 161 -11.61 11.41 0.90
N LEU A 162 -10.73 11.97 0.08
CA LEU A 162 -9.32 12.16 0.43
C LEU A 162 -9.17 13.05 1.66
N TYR A 163 -9.94 14.14 1.75
CA TYR A 163 -9.91 15.04 2.90
C TYR A 163 -10.35 14.32 4.19
N PHE A 164 -11.44 13.55 4.15
CA PHE A 164 -11.90 12.78 5.31
C PHE A 164 -10.88 11.72 5.73
N GLU A 165 -10.31 10.98 4.78
CA GLU A 165 -9.32 9.95 5.10
C GLU A 165 -8.02 10.56 5.63
N TYR A 166 -7.56 11.67 5.04
CA TYR A 166 -6.41 12.42 5.54
C TYR A 166 -6.62 12.87 6.99
N LYS A 167 -7.79 13.45 7.30
CA LYS A 167 -8.14 13.86 8.67
C LYS A 167 -8.14 12.68 9.64
N ASN A 168 -8.64 11.52 9.22
CA ASN A 168 -8.65 10.30 10.02
C ASN A 168 -7.22 9.77 10.28
N ILE A 169 -6.38 9.73 9.25
CA ILE A 169 -4.97 9.31 9.36
C ILE A 169 -4.19 10.27 10.27
N ALA A 170 -4.38 11.58 10.11
CA ALA A 170 -3.74 12.59 10.94
C ALA A 170 -4.10 12.42 12.44
N LYS A 171 -5.39 12.20 12.74
CA LYS A 171 -5.85 11.92 14.11
C LYS A 171 -5.21 10.65 14.69
N ARG A 172 -5.16 9.57 13.90
CA ARG A 172 -4.55 8.30 14.34
C ARG A 172 -3.05 8.44 14.56
N ARG A 173 -2.36 9.15 13.67
CA ARG A 173 -0.93 9.44 13.83
C ARG A 173 -0.67 10.24 15.11
N LEU A 174 -1.49 11.26 15.37
CA LEU A 174 -1.38 12.04 16.61
C LEU A 174 -1.61 11.15 17.83
N ALA A 175 -2.69 10.37 17.86
CA ALA A 175 -2.99 9.45 18.95
C ALA A 175 -1.88 8.41 19.17
N HIS A 176 -1.24 7.93 18.09
CA HIS A 176 -0.11 7.02 18.18
C HIS A 176 1.12 7.70 18.78
N ILE A 177 1.43 8.93 18.37
CA ILE A 177 2.58 9.69 18.92
C ILE A 177 2.37 10.01 20.40
N THR A 178 1.15 10.41 20.79
CA THR A 178 0.85 10.77 22.18
C THR A 178 0.69 9.56 23.09
N GLY A 179 0.18 8.43 22.58
CA GLY A 179 -0.02 7.20 23.34
C GLY A 179 1.19 6.26 23.39
N SER A 180 2.20 6.46 22.54
CA SER A 180 3.40 5.60 22.54
C SER A 180 4.30 5.92 23.72
N ALA A 181 4.83 4.88 24.36
CA ALA A 181 5.90 5.02 25.34
C ALA A 181 7.08 5.80 24.71
N SER A 182 7.73 6.61 25.54
CA SER A 182 8.88 7.45 25.20
C SER A 182 9.94 6.66 24.40
N LYS A 183 9.91 6.78 23.06
CA LYS A 183 10.86 6.10 22.19
C LYS A 183 12.14 6.93 22.14
N GLN A 184 13.29 6.28 22.18
CA GLN A 184 14.60 6.96 22.12
C GLN A 184 14.75 7.88 20.88
N SER A 185 14.04 7.56 19.79
CA SER A 185 13.97 8.39 18.58
C SER A 185 13.31 9.75 18.78
N HIS A 186 12.50 9.96 19.84
CA HIS A 186 11.89 11.26 20.14
C HIS A 186 12.90 12.26 20.72
N PHE A 187 14.04 11.78 21.25
CA PHE A 187 15.07 12.60 21.91
C PHE A 187 16.39 12.66 21.12
N THR A 188 16.44 12.00 19.96
CA THR A 188 17.66 11.92 19.15
C THR A 188 17.49 12.79 17.91
N VAL A 189 18.39 13.75 17.71
CA VAL A 189 18.41 14.63 16.53
C VAL A 189 19.57 14.25 15.63
N LEU A 190 19.30 14.06 14.34
CA LEU A 190 20.35 13.83 13.35
C LEU A 190 20.90 15.18 12.88
N ILE A 191 22.18 15.41 13.14
CA ILE A 191 22.90 16.60 12.74
C ILE A 191 23.74 16.28 11.50
N ARG A 192 23.66 17.13 10.48
CA ARG A 192 24.41 16.98 9.22
C ARG A 192 25.19 18.25 8.93
N ALA A 193 26.21 18.12 8.10
CA ALA A 193 27.06 19.24 7.65
C ALA A 193 27.68 20.03 8.80
N ILE A 194 28.35 19.31 9.73
CA ILE A 194 29.12 19.95 10.79
C ILE A 194 30.27 20.73 10.14
N PRO A 195 30.42 22.04 10.43
CA PRO A 195 31.50 22.84 9.86
C PRO A 195 32.85 22.30 10.31
N GLN A 196 33.81 22.24 9.38
CA GLN A 196 35.16 21.81 9.69
C GLN A 196 35.92 22.99 10.31
N SER A 197 36.42 22.79 11.53
CA SER A 197 37.37 23.68 12.17
C SER A 197 38.78 23.09 12.00
N PRO A 198 39.81 23.92 11.71
CA PRO A 198 41.18 23.43 11.59
C PRO A 198 41.77 22.98 12.94
N ASP A 199 41.28 23.52 14.05
CA ASP A 199 41.89 23.36 15.38
C ASP A 199 41.18 22.34 16.29
N GLN A 200 40.01 21.82 15.89
CA GLN A 200 39.18 20.95 16.74
C GLN A 200 38.64 19.76 15.96
N SER A 201 38.45 18.64 16.66
CA SER A 201 37.73 17.51 16.09
C SER A 201 36.24 17.83 15.92
N TYR A 202 35.56 17.14 15.00
CA TYR A 202 34.12 17.29 14.81
C TYR A 202 33.32 16.98 16.09
N SER A 203 33.77 15.99 16.86
CA SER A 203 33.14 15.60 18.14
C SER A 203 33.25 16.70 19.18
N GLU A 204 34.42 17.31 19.34
CA GLU A 204 34.63 18.44 20.26
C GLU A 204 33.83 19.67 19.83
N THR A 205 33.79 19.96 18.53
CA THR A 205 33.02 21.07 17.96
C THR A 205 31.53 20.93 18.30
N VAL A 206 30.97 19.73 18.11
CA VAL A 206 29.58 19.44 18.48
C VAL A 206 29.39 19.53 19.98
N SER A 207 30.26 18.88 20.77
CA SER A 207 30.13 18.90 22.23
C SER A 207 30.16 20.32 22.77
N LYS A 208 31.13 21.13 22.36
CA LYS A 208 31.26 22.54 22.78
C LYS A 208 30.03 23.36 22.40
N TYR A 209 29.51 23.20 21.18
CA TYR A 209 28.31 23.92 20.73
C TYR A 209 27.09 23.58 21.59
N PHE A 210 26.79 22.29 21.78
CA PHE A 210 25.61 21.88 22.55
C PHE A 210 25.75 22.12 24.04
N THR A 211 26.95 22.00 24.62
CA THR A 211 27.19 22.37 26.01
C THR A 211 27.01 23.88 26.21
N ASN A 212 27.46 24.73 25.27
CA ASN A 212 27.33 26.18 25.42
C ASN A 212 25.89 26.69 25.26
N TYR A 213 25.15 26.20 24.27
CA TYR A 213 23.81 26.72 23.94
C TYR A 213 22.66 25.90 24.53
N TYR A 214 22.88 24.61 24.81
CA TYR A 214 21.84 23.65 25.21
C TYR A 214 22.24 22.80 26.42
N ALA A 215 23.13 23.32 27.30
CA ALA A 215 23.60 22.67 28.52
C ALA A 215 22.55 21.81 29.27
N PRO A 216 21.35 22.32 29.61
CA PRO A 216 20.39 21.56 30.43
C PRO A 216 19.71 20.40 29.67
N SER A 217 19.76 20.36 28.34
CA SER A 217 19.07 19.36 27.51
C SER A 217 20.04 18.41 26.80
N TYR A 218 21.32 18.76 26.74
CA TYR A 218 22.34 17.96 26.08
C TYR A 218 22.76 16.78 26.97
N VAL A 219 22.60 15.56 26.44
CA VAL A 219 22.96 14.31 27.15
C VAL A 219 24.23 13.69 26.57
N SER A 220 24.22 13.39 25.27
CA SER A 220 25.36 12.78 24.58
C SER A 220 25.22 12.95 23.07
N HIS A 221 26.29 12.67 22.33
CA HIS A 221 26.28 12.59 20.88
C HIS A 221 26.99 11.32 20.41
N LEU A 222 26.63 10.85 19.21
CA LEU A 222 27.30 9.73 18.55
C LEU A 222 27.73 10.19 17.15
N MET A 223 29.03 10.11 16.88
CA MET A 223 29.57 10.44 15.57
C MET A 223 29.30 9.28 14.59
N VAL A 224 28.78 9.61 13.42
CA VAL A 224 28.54 8.64 12.34
C VAL A 224 29.74 8.68 11.39
N TYR A 225 30.47 7.57 11.31
CA TYR A 225 31.62 7.41 10.43
C TYR A 225 31.25 6.64 9.16
N ARG A 226 32.00 6.88 8.08
CA ARG A 226 31.81 6.19 6.80
C ARG A 226 32.45 4.81 6.85
N ASP A 227 31.76 3.83 7.39
CA ASP A 227 32.28 2.49 7.66
C ASP A 227 32.26 1.53 6.44
N GLY A 228 32.38 2.06 5.22
CA GLY A 228 32.24 1.27 3.99
C GLY A 228 33.25 0.13 3.83
N PHE A 229 34.39 0.20 4.52
CA PHE A 229 35.40 -0.86 4.57
C PHE A 229 35.15 -1.84 5.72
N ILE A 230 34.83 -1.34 6.92
CA ILE A 230 34.56 -2.15 8.11
C ILE A 230 33.30 -3.01 7.91
N HIS A 231 32.25 -2.43 7.31
CA HIS A 231 31.03 -3.17 6.98
C HIS A 231 31.31 -4.30 5.97
N ARG A 232 32.22 -4.09 5.01
CA ARG A 232 32.64 -5.15 4.06
C ARG A 232 33.40 -6.26 4.77
N LEU A 233 34.29 -5.94 5.70
CA LEU A 233 35.02 -6.92 6.51
C LEU A 233 34.07 -7.74 7.41
N MET A 234 33.13 -7.09 8.09
CA MET A 234 32.15 -7.77 8.94
C MET A 234 31.19 -8.66 8.12
N ALA A 235 30.74 -8.20 6.96
CA ALA A 235 29.90 -9.00 6.06
C ALA A 235 30.63 -10.23 5.54
N ARG A 236 31.94 -10.12 5.25
CA ARG A 236 32.77 -11.25 4.82
C ARG A 236 32.92 -12.28 5.93
N ASN A 237 33.17 -11.87 7.18
CA ASN A 237 33.26 -12.80 8.31
C ASN A 237 31.93 -13.49 8.65
N LYS A 238 30.79 -12.83 8.46
CA LYS A 238 29.46 -13.47 8.62
C LYS A 238 29.17 -14.57 7.60
N PHE A 239 29.90 -14.62 6.48
CA PHE A 239 29.79 -15.67 5.47
C PHE A 239 30.68 -16.88 5.76
N PHE A 240 31.65 -16.76 6.67
CA PHE A 240 32.59 -17.81 7.05
C PHE A 240 32.28 -18.46 8.41
N SER A 241 31.17 -18.08 9.05
CA SER A 241 30.63 -18.69 10.28
C SER A 241 29.25 -19.26 10.03
#